data_AF-H2AM93-F1
#
_entry.id   AF-H2AM93-F1
#
_cell.length_a   1.000
_cell.length_b   1.000
_cell.length_c   1.000
_cell.angle_alpha   90.00
_cell.angle_beta   90.00
_cell.angle_gamma   90.00
#
_symmetry.space_group_name_H-M   'P 1'
#
loop_
_entity.id
_entity.type
_entity.pdbx_description
1 polymer ?
#
loop_
_entity_poly.entity_id
_entity_poly.type
_entity_poly.pdbx_seq_one_letter_code
_entity_poly.pdbx_strand_id
1 'polypeptide(L)'
;MFESPSDDSSRTSSLRPESPHDPIRNSSRPDNRRKARPRSNYQSPQEGQNDSNEMPFQSFIIDQLTRLQEQNEMLKNKVEAIQREQEEYYISQVKTFDNGFKNVDTCIKDVANLKELFKEMVGIMTGDRVRFLDHTNESVTSAEAERLNKSSVLNTENALVSTPTETEGWMAYRRDDNVLTHNERVRVKLETDGRLPEGPPNSYPFPTRRDEDALSYINSIVDAQERGDRSTENALRVEQAMNYKINRAIQSVSDVAREYFEGFHGKPSLLSLERRFGSTWRRAPGDRTLFAKRKCIISKIDQILENPTNFRLPQDLTRNQAIKVIENIRLGNNTFRGYHCRLTLAQLYEYFSKKMDKKEDYSLKLINKGVPRRTILSRQREAELKAKEGVEGLSTPTDTTPVQEDDINNDNSDEGGQSDEDECSDDEADEHGEHDEQDQTNNDPTVYHLDGVNNRRDYDAGNNFREDVNHGTMSEPMRLYYRNDD
;
A
#
# COMPACT_ATOMS: atom_id res chain seq x y z
N MET A 1 -30.15 -23.08 -61.09
CA MET A 1 -30.54 -24.43 -60.61
C MET A 1 -29.67 -24.75 -59.42
N PHE A 2 -30.32 -25.20 -58.34
CA PHE A 2 -29.80 -25.51 -56.99
C PHE A 2 -29.43 -24.29 -56.14
N GLU A 3 -29.84 -24.15 -54.88
CA GLU A 3 -30.99 -24.62 -54.10
C GLU A 3 -30.87 -23.80 -52.79
N SER A 4 -31.94 -23.13 -52.37
CA SER A 4 -31.98 -22.43 -51.07
C SER A 4 -32.05 -23.42 -49.92
N PRO A 5 -31.60 -23.02 -48.72
CA PRO A 5 -32.38 -23.31 -47.51
C PRO A 5 -32.50 -22.04 -46.63
N SER A 6 -33.71 -21.54 -46.35
CA SER A 6 -34.67 -22.01 -45.33
C SER A 6 -34.39 -21.37 -43.96
N ASP A 7 -35.21 -20.37 -43.64
CA ASP A 7 -35.56 -19.96 -42.29
C ASP A 7 -36.03 -21.15 -41.45
N ASP A 8 -35.58 -21.24 -40.19
CA ASP A 8 -36.39 -21.90 -39.16
C ASP A 8 -36.09 -21.39 -37.73
N SER A 9 -37.15 -20.84 -37.13
CA SER A 9 -37.56 -20.98 -35.73
C SER A 9 -36.65 -20.59 -34.56
N SER A 10 -37.00 -19.44 -33.97
CA SER A 10 -37.69 -19.36 -32.68
C SER A 10 -37.37 -20.46 -31.63
N ARG A 11 -36.53 -20.14 -30.64
CA ARG A 11 -36.63 -20.78 -29.32
C ARG A 11 -36.28 -19.82 -28.18
N THR A 12 -37.33 -19.15 -27.71
CA THR A 12 -37.40 -18.48 -26.42
C THR A 12 -37.28 -19.54 -25.31
N SER A 13 -36.18 -19.51 -24.57
CA SER A 13 -36.02 -20.32 -23.35
C SER A 13 -35.98 -19.37 -22.16
N SER A 14 -37.18 -19.13 -21.63
CA SER A 14 -37.43 -18.49 -20.35
C SER A 14 -36.84 -19.37 -19.23
N LEU A 15 -35.72 -18.95 -18.66
CA LEU A 15 -35.17 -19.54 -17.44
C LEU A 15 -35.58 -18.70 -16.23
N ARG A 16 -36.59 -19.26 -15.59
CA ARG A 16 -37.14 -19.07 -14.24
C ARG A 16 -36.06 -18.70 -13.21
N PRO A 17 -36.24 -17.64 -12.40
CA PRO A 17 -35.42 -17.43 -11.21
C PRO A 17 -35.86 -18.40 -10.11
N GLU A 18 -34.94 -19.23 -9.63
CA GLU A 18 -35.15 -20.04 -8.44
C GLU A 18 -35.19 -19.16 -7.19
N SER A 19 -36.15 -19.48 -6.33
CA SER A 19 -36.47 -18.78 -5.08
C SER A 19 -35.39 -19.02 -4.02
N PRO A 20 -35.22 -18.07 -3.07
CA PRO A 20 -34.25 -18.18 -1.99
C PRO A 20 -34.66 -19.25 -0.97
N HIS A 21 -33.71 -20.11 -0.63
CA HIS A 21 -33.82 -21.09 0.46
C HIS A 21 -33.97 -20.37 1.81
N ASP A 22 -35.03 -20.73 2.54
CA ASP A 22 -35.31 -20.32 3.91
C ASP A 22 -34.21 -20.73 4.90
N PRO A 23 -33.89 -19.90 5.91
CA PRO A 23 -33.03 -20.30 7.01
C PRO A 23 -33.75 -21.26 7.96
N ILE A 24 -33.06 -22.35 8.25
CA ILE A 24 -33.45 -23.40 9.20
C ILE A 24 -33.73 -22.77 10.58
N ARG A 25 -35.00 -22.82 10.93
CA ARG A 25 -35.60 -22.45 12.22
C ARG A 25 -35.22 -23.51 13.25
N ASN A 26 -34.11 -23.31 13.97
CA ASN A 26 -33.79 -24.14 15.13
C ASN A 26 -34.69 -23.77 16.32
N SER A 27 -35.75 -24.55 16.43
CA SER A 27 -36.55 -24.76 17.62
C SER A 27 -35.71 -25.39 18.74
N SER A 28 -35.61 -24.71 19.89
CA SER A 28 -35.52 -25.35 21.22
C SER A 28 -35.69 -24.29 22.29
N ARG A 29 -36.95 -24.03 22.63
CA ARG A 29 -37.40 -23.22 23.77
C ARG A 29 -37.76 -24.21 24.88
N PRO A 30 -37.04 -24.29 26.00
CA PRO A 30 -37.52 -25.07 27.13
C PRO A 30 -38.60 -24.28 27.86
N ASP A 31 -39.78 -24.87 27.80
CA ASP A 31 -41.03 -24.43 28.39
C ASP A 31 -41.02 -24.74 29.90
N ASN A 32 -40.49 -23.83 30.73
CA ASN A 32 -40.58 -23.96 32.18
C ASN A 32 -41.93 -23.46 32.69
N ARG A 33 -42.91 -24.36 32.58
CA ARG A 33 -44.19 -24.32 33.26
C ARG A 33 -44.01 -24.07 34.75
N ARG A 34 -44.62 -22.96 35.18
CA ARG A 34 -45.17 -22.72 36.51
C ARG A 34 -45.65 -24.01 37.20
N LYS A 35 -45.11 -24.30 38.39
CA LYS A 35 -45.85 -24.98 39.46
C LYS A 35 -45.95 -24.03 40.64
N ALA A 36 -47.19 -23.65 40.93
CA ALA A 36 -47.56 -22.85 42.08
C ALA A 36 -47.76 -23.74 43.32
N ARG A 37 -47.48 -23.11 44.48
CA ARG A 37 -47.92 -23.40 45.87
C ARG A 37 -47.12 -24.42 46.70
N PRO A 38 -47.15 -24.33 48.05
CA PRO A 38 -47.88 -23.39 48.92
C PRO A 38 -47.02 -22.62 49.95
N ARG A 39 -47.63 -21.56 50.50
CA ARG A 39 -47.24 -20.90 51.75
C ARG A 39 -47.05 -21.94 52.87
N SER A 40 -45.87 -21.96 53.46
CA SER A 40 -45.59 -22.61 54.74
C SER A 40 -45.11 -21.53 55.70
N ASN A 41 -46.03 -21.14 56.57
CA ASN A 41 -45.83 -20.27 57.71
C ASN A 41 -45.13 -21.09 58.80
N TYR A 42 -43.84 -20.85 59.05
CA TYR A 42 -43.20 -21.32 60.28
C TYR A 42 -42.35 -20.20 60.86
N GLN A 43 -42.68 -19.90 62.11
CA GLN A 43 -42.01 -18.98 63.02
C GLN A 43 -40.54 -19.37 63.23
N SER A 44 -39.72 -18.32 63.34
CA SER A 44 -38.35 -18.35 63.84
C SER A 44 -38.21 -19.12 65.15
N PRO A 45 -37.01 -19.65 65.40
CA PRO A 45 -36.31 -19.23 66.60
C PRO A 45 -34.83 -18.90 66.35
N GLN A 46 -34.46 -17.73 66.90
CA GLN A 46 -33.20 -17.39 67.57
C GLN A 46 -31.85 -17.63 66.86
N GLU A 47 -31.24 -16.50 66.51
CA GLU A 47 -29.90 -16.05 66.95
C GLU A 47 -29.00 -17.14 67.56
N GLY A 48 -27.92 -17.46 66.84
CA GLY A 48 -26.89 -18.36 67.33
C GLY A 48 -25.74 -18.52 66.35
N GLN A 49 -24.95 -17.46 66.18
CA GLN A 49 -23.51 -17.49 65.88
C GLN A 49 -23.02 -18.64 64.98
N ASN A 50 -23.09 -18.48 63.65
CA ASN A 50 -22.31 -19.29 62.70
C ASN A 50 -21.89 -18.48 61.45
N ASP A 51 -21.70 -17.17 61.58
CA ASP A 51 -21.41 -16.24 60.46
C ASP A 51 -19.98 -16.29 59.90
N SER A 52 -19.10 -17.15 60.41
CA SER A 52 -17.68 -17.11 60.04
C SER A 52 -17.28 -18.02 58.87
N ASN A 53 -18.17 -18.91 58.39
CA ASN A 53 -17.82 -19.90 57.36
C ASN A 53 -18.53 -19.74 56.00
N GLU A 54 -19.48 -18.80 55.84
CA GLU A 54 -20.11 -18.54 54.53
C GLU A 54 -19.28 -17.66 53.61
N MET A 55 -18.48 -16.74 54.18
CA MET A 55 -17.62 -15.82 53.42
C MET A 55 -16.65 -16.51 52.43
N PRO A 56 -15.93 -17.61 52.77
CA PRO A 56 -15.05 -18.27 51.81
C PRO A 56 -15.82 -18.95 50.66
N PHE A 57 -17.01 -19.48 50.93
CA PHE A 57 -17.85 -20.06 49.88
C PHE A 57 -18.41 -18.98 48.94
N GLN A 58 -18.93 -17.88 49.48
CA GLN A 58 -19.41 -16.75 48.68
C GLN A 58 -18.29 -16.15 47.81
N SER A 59 -17.08 -15.99 48.36
CA SER A 59 -15.91 -15.52 47.60
C SER A 59 -15.54 -16.48 46.46
N PHE A 60 -15.59 -17.80 46.69
CA PHE A 60 -15.36 -18.79 45.65
C PHE A 60 -16.40 -18.71 44.53
N ILE A 61 -17.68 -18.55 44.86
CA ILE A 61 -18.73 -18.40 43.84
C ILE A 61 -18.53 -17.13 43.01
N ILE A 62 -18.17 -16.01 43.65
CA ILE A 62 -17.86 -14.76 42.95
C ILE A 62 -16.67 -14.96 41.99
N ASP A 63 -15.57 -15.57 42.44
CA ASP A 63 -14.40 -15.85 41.58
C ASP A 63 -14.77 -16.73 40.37
N GLN A 64 -15.58 -17.79 40.58
CA GLN A 64 -16.06 -18.61 39.47
C GLN A 64 -16.97 -17.83 38.50
N LEU A 65 -17.83 -16.95 39.01
CA LEU A 65 -18.69 -16.11 38.19
C LEU A 65 -17.86 -15.11 37.36
N THR A 66 -16.84 -14.50 37.96
CA THR A 66 -15.92 -13.58 37.29
C THR A 66 -15.17 -14.30 36.17
N ARG A 67 -14.63 -15.50 36.42
CA ARG A 67 -13.95 -16.30 35.37
C ARG A 67 -14.89 -16.66 34.21
N LEU A 68 -16.14 -17.02 34.51
CA LEU A 68 -17.15 -17.28 33.48
C LEU A 68 -17.47 -16.01 32.67
N GLN A 69 -17.54 -14.86 33.32
CA GLN A 69 -17.77 -13.57 32.67
C GLN A 69 -16.60 -13.19 31.75
N GLU A 70 -15.35 -13.35 32.20
CA GLU A 70 -14.15 -13.14 31.38
C GLU A 70 -14.09 -14.09 30.18
N GLN A 71 -14.45 -15.37 30.35
CA GLN A 71 -14.53 -16.32 29.25
C GLN A 71 -15.59 -15.94 28.22
N ASN A 72 -16.76 -15.48 28.66
CA ASN A 72 -17.81 -15.00 27.77
C ASN A 72 -17.38 -13.75 27.01
N GLU A 73 -16.68 -12.82 27.66
CA GLU A 73 -16.13 -11.62 27.01
C GLU A 73 -15.05 -12.00 25.98
N MET A 74 -14.15 -12.93 26.31
CA MET A 74 -13.15 -13.44 25.37
C MET A 74 -13.81 -14.11 24.15
N LEU A 75 -14.85 -14.93 24.36
CA LEU A 75 -15.58 -15.58 23.27
C LEU A 75 -16.30 -14.56 22.39
N LYS A 76 -16.93 -13.55 22.99
CA LYS A 76 -17.56 -12.45 22.25
C LYS A 76 -16.55 -11.72 21.36
N ASN A 77 -15.38 -11.37 21.91
CA ASN A 77 -14.31 -10.73 21.15
C ASN A 77 -13.78 -11.60 20.00
N LYS A 78 -13.69 -12.93 20.20
CA LYS A 78 -13.31 -13.87 19.14
C LYS A 78 -14.37 -13.96 18.03
N VAL A 79 -15.65 -14.00 18.39
CA VAL A 79 -16.76 -14.02 17.42
C VAL A 79 -16.76 -12.73 16.58
N GLU A 80 -16.60 -11.56 17.22
CA GLU A 80 -16.52 -10.28 16.51
C GLU A 80 -15.28 -10.19 15.59
N ALA A 81 -14.15 -10.77 15.99
CA ALA A 81 -12.95 -10.83 15.16
C ALA A 81 -13.16 -11.71 13.92
N ILE A 82 -13.74 -12.91 14.09
CA ILE A 82 -14.06 -13.83 12.99
C ILE A 82 -15.07 -13.19 12.03
N GLN A 83 -16.08 -12.50 12.56
CA GLN A 83 -17.05 -11.80 11.73
C GLN A 83 -16.39 -10.73 10.86
N ARG A 84 -15.51 -9.89 11.43
CA ARG A 84 -14.73 -8.90 10.66
C ARG A 84 -13.86 -9.53 9.59
N GLU A 85 -13.19 -10.64 9.90
CA GLU A 85 -12.36 -11.37 8.93
C GLU A 85 -13.21 -11.93 7.76
N GLN A 86 -14.41 -12.44 8.05
CA GLN A 86 -15.34 -12.91 7.02
C GLN A 86 -15.85 -11.77 6.13
N GLU A 87 -16.18 -10.61 6.71
CA GLU A 87 -16.59 -9.41 5.96
C GLU A 87 -15.46 -8.90 5.06
N GLU A 88 -14.23 -8.84 5.57
CA GLU A 88 -13.04 -8.45 4.79
C GLU A 88 -12.77 -9.42 3.64
N TYR A 89 -12.86 -10.72 3.89
CA TYR A 89 -12.71 -11.76 2.87
C TYR A 89 -13.76 -11.62 1.77
N TYR A 90 -15.03 -11.42 2.13
CA TYR A 90 -16.12 -11.23 1.17
C TYR A 90 -15.89 -9.98 0.30
N ILE A 91 -15.54 -8.85 0.91
CA ILE A 91 -15.25 -7.60 0.19
C ILE A 91 -14.05 -7.78 -0.76
N SER A 92 -13.02 -8.53 -0.34
CA SER A 92 -11.86 -8.81 -1.18
C SER A 92 -12.22 -9.68 -2.39
N GLN A 93 -13.06 -10.69 -2.20
CA GLN A 93 -13.52 -11.56 -3.28
C GLN A 93 -14.38 -10.79 -4.30
N VAL A 94 -15.34 -9.98 -3.84
CA VAL A 94 -16.16 -9.15 -4.73
C VAL A 94 -15.29 -8.23 -5.59
N LYS A 95 -14.29 -7.57 -5.00
CA LYS A 95 -13.36 -6.71 -5.76
C LYS A 95 -12.55 -7.48 -6.79
N THR A 96 -12.15 -8.71 -6.47
CA THR A 96 -11.42 -9.58 -7.39
C THR A 96 -12.30 -9.96 -8.58
N PHE A 97 -13.57 -10.30 -8.34
CA PHE A 97 -14.54 -10.55 -9.42
C PHE A 97 -14.80 -9.29 -10.27
N ASP A 98 -14.99 -8.12 -9.65
CA ASP A 98 -15.19 -6.86 -10.38
C ASP A 98 -14.01 -6.52 -11.27
N ASN A 99 -12.78 -6.73 -10.79
CA ASN A 99 -11.58 -6.57 -11.60
C ASN A 99 -11.54 -7.59 -12.74
N GLY A 100 -11.90 -8.85 -12.47
CA GLY A 100 -12.06 -9.89 -13.48
C GLY A 100 -13.03 -9.50 -14.60
N PHE A 101 -14.22 -9.00 -14.26
CA PHE A 101 -15.22 -8.56 -15.23
C PHE A 101 -14.74 -7.38 -16.08
N LYS A 102 -14.06 -6.40 -15.49
CA LYS A 102 -13.45 -5.29 -16.26
C LYS A 102 -12.45 -5.78 -17.30
N ASN A 103 -11.67 -6.81 -16.96
CA ASN A 103 -10.70 -7.38 -17.90
C ASN A 103 -11.40 -8.14 -19.03
N VAL A 104 -12.48 -8.85 -18.73
CA VAL A 104 -13.32 -9.51 -19.73
C VAL A 104 -13.96 -8.48 -20.66
N ASP A 105 -14.48 -7.36 -20.14
CA ASP A 105 -15.03 -6.27 -20.95
C ASP A 105 -13.99 -5.67 -21.90
N THR A 106 -12.76 -5.49 -21.43
CA THR A 106 -11.64 -5.05 -22.29
C THR A 106 -11.36 -6.06 -23.39
N CYS A 107 -11.29 -7.35 -23.06
CA CYS A 107 -11.08 -8.41 -24.06
C CYS A 107 -12.22 -8.47 -25.09
N ILE A 108 -13.48 -8.29 -24.67
CA ILE A 108 -14.63 -8.21 -25.58
C ILE A 108 -14.47 -7.03 -26.56
N LYS A 109 -14.01 -5.86 -26.09
CA LYS A 109 -13.73 -4.71 -26.95
C LYS A 109 -12.60 -4.99 -27.93
N ASP A 110 -11.53 -5.63 -27.49
CA ASP A 110 -10.39 -5.98 -28.36
C ASP A 110 -10.80 -6.99 -29.44
N VAL A 111 -11.61 -7.99 -29.10
CA VAL A 111 -12.17 -8.95 -30.06
C VAL A 111 -13.12 -8.27 -31.03
N ALA A 112 -13.93 -7.30 -30.57
CA ALA A 112 -14.78 -6.50 -31.45
C ALA A 112 -13.95 -5.67 -32.44
N ASN A 113 -12.87 -5.04 -31.98
CA ASN A 113 -11.95 -4.29 -32.84
C ASN A 113 -11.27 -5.22 -33.86
N LEU A 114 -10.80 -6.38 -33.43
CA LEU A 114 -10.18 -7.39 -34.31
C LEU A 114 -11.17 -7.90 -35.38
N LYS A 115 -12.45 -8.04 -35.03
CA LYS A 115 -13.50 -8.41 -35.98
C LYS A 115 -13.69 -7.33 -37.06
N GLU A 116 -13.64 -6.05 -36.71
CA GLU A 116 -13.72 -4.97 -37.69
C GLU A 116 -12.48 -4.94 -38.61
N LEU A 117 -11.28 -5.14 -38.05
CA LEU A 117 -10.05 -5.28 -38.84
C LEU A 117 -10.11 -6.48 -39.80
N PHE A 118 -10.66 -7.61 -39.35
CA PHE A 118 -10.81 -8.78 -40.20
C PHE A 118 -11.81 -8.55 -41.34
N LYS A 119 -12.96 -7.92 -41.06
CA LYS A 119 -13.91 -7.51 -42.10
C LYS A 119 -13.25 -6.59 -43.13
N GLU A 120 -12.43 -5.66 -42.67
CA GLU A 120 -11.70 -4.73 -43.52
C GLU A 120 -10.72 -5.48 -44.44
N MET A 121 -9.91 -6.38 -43.89
CA MET A 121 -8.98 -7.22 -44.64
C MET A 121 -9.69 -8.11 -45.66
N VAL A 122 -10.78 -8.77 -45.25
CA VAL A 122 -11.60 -9.59 -46.16
C VAL A 122 -12.16 -8.73 -47.29
N GLY A 123 -12.69 -7.54 -47.00
CA GLY A 123 -13.19 -6.63 -48.04
C GLY A 123 -12.10 -6.20 -49.04
N ILE A 124 -10.85 -6.02 -48.59
CA ILE A 124 -9.71 -5.76 -49.49
C ILE A 124 -9.43 -7.01 -50.35
N MET A 125 -9.37 -8.19 -49.74
CA MET A 125 -9.04 -9.44 -50.44
C MET A 125 -10.12 -9.90 -51.43
N THR A 126 -11.41 -9.70 -51.12
CA THR A 126 -12.51 -10.06 -52.03
C THR A 126 -12.68 -9.06 -53.16
N GLY A 127 -11.96 -7.94 -53.13
CA GLY A 127 -12.11 -6.85 -54.07
C GLY A 127 -13.39 -6.03 -53.87
N ASP A 128 -14.17 -6.28 -52.83
CA ASP A 128 -15.33 -5.44 -52.47
C ASP A 128 -14.91 -4.01 -52.10
N ARG A 129 -13.70 -3.87 -51.52
CA ARG A 129 -13.06 -2.59 -51.22
C ARG A 129 -12.07 -2.16 -52.30
N VAL A 130 -11.63 -3.08 -53.17
CA VAL A 130 -10.87 -2.80 -54.40
C VAL A 130 -11.87 -2.65 -55.55
N ARG A 131 -12.91 -1.85 -55.36
CA ARG A 131 -13.67 -1.30 -56.48
C ARG A 131 -13.09 0.08 -56.76
N PHE A 132 -12.52 0.22 -57.96
CA PHE A 132 -12.11 1.48 -58.60
C PHE A 132 -10.70 2.00 -58.23
N LEU A 133 -9.67 1.29 -58.69
CA LEU A 133 -8.46 1.93 -59.23
C LEU A 133 -8.34 1.63 -60.73
N ASP A 134 -9.44 1.73 -61.48
CA ASP A 134 -9.34 2.05 -62.91
C ASP A 134 -9.31 3.57 -63.03
N HIS A 135 -8.13 4.15 -62.84
CA HIS A 135 -7.90 5.60 -62.85
C HIS A 135 -7.95 6.22 -64.25
N THR A 136 -8.58 5.56 -65.22
CA THR A 136 -8.56 6.11 -66.58
C THR A 136 -9.57 7.22 -66.83
N ASN A 137 -10.60 7.46 -65.99
CA ASN A 137 -11.51 8.62 -66.23
C ASN A 137 -12.41 9.16 -65.09
N GLU A 138 -12.33 8.73 -63.82
CA GLU A 138 -13.28 9.21 -62.79
C GLU A 138 -12.60 10.06 -61.70
N SER A 139 -12.85 11.36 -61.73
CA SER A 139 -12.44 12.30 -60.68
C SER A 139 -13.25 12.03 -59.41
N VAL A 140 -12.60 11.52 -58.37
CA VAL A 140 -13.17 11.37 -57.02
C VAL A 140 -13.75 12.71 -56.58
N THR A 141 -15.07 12.75 -56.38
CA THR A 141 -15.75 13.96 -55.92
C THR A 141 -15.42 14.23 -54.45
N SER A 142 -15.23 15.49 -54.06
CA SER A 142 -14.85 15.87 -52.67
C SER A 142 -15.79 15.33 -51.60
N ALA A 143 -17.07 15.08 -51.93
CA ALA A 143 -18.05 14.51 -51.01
C ALA A 143 -17.76 13.03 -50.65
N GLU A 144 -17.14 12.28 -51.54
CA GLU A 144 -16.78 10.87 -51.32
C GLU A 144 -15.48 10.76 -50.51
N ALA A 145 -14.53 11.67 -50.75
CA ALA A 145 -13.34 11.82 -49.92
C ALA A 145 -13.67 12.17 -48.45
N GLU A 146 -14.67 13.01 -48.20
CA GLU A 146 -15.14 13.31 -46.83
C GLU A 146 -15.81 12.11 -46.14
N ARG A 147 -16.42 11.18 -46.88
CA ARG A 147 -16.99 9.96 -46.31
C ARG A 147 -15.92 8.97 -45.88
N LEU A 148 -14.85 8.83 -46.66
CA LEU A 148 -13.71 7.99 -46.30
C LEU A 148 -12.98 8.52 -45.06
N ASN A 149 -12.89 9.84 -44.92
CA ASN A 149 -12.26 10.50 -43.78
C ASN A 149 -13.09 10.41 -42.46
N LYS A 150 -14.35 9.97 -42.54
CA LYS A 150 -15.24 9.71 -41.38
C LYS A 150 -15.25 8.25 -40.93
N SER A 151 -14.54 7.35 -41.62
CA SER A 151 -14.45 5.97 -41.16
C SER A 151 -13.64 5.90 -39.85
N SER A 152 -14.32 5.54 -38.77
CA SER A 152 -13.84 5.58 -37.37
C SER A 152 -12.58 4.76 -37.10
N VAL A 153 -12.17 3.89 -38.02
CA VAL A 153 -11.08 2.94 -37.81
C VAL A 153 -9.72 3.65 -37.83
N LEU A 154 -9.52 4.63 -38.73
CA LEU A 154 -8.22 5.32 -38.87
C LEU A 154 -8.01 6.48 -37.89
N ASN A 155 -9.08 7.03 -37.31
CA ASN A 155 -8.94 8.08 -36.28
C ASN A 155 -8.62 7.53 -34.88
N THR A 156 -8.75 6.22 -34.65
CA THR A 156 -8.48 5.63 -33.33
C THR A 156 -6.99 5.31 -33.14
N GLU A 157 -6.24 5.06 -34.21
CA GLU A 157 -4.78 4.79 -34.12
C GLU A 157 -3.96 6.04 -33.73
N ASN A 158 -4.42 7.26 -34.05
CA ASN A 158 -3.76 8.49 -33.60
C ASN A 158 -4.15 8.95 -32.18
N ALA A 159 -5.24 8.42 -31.61
CA ALA A 159 -5.66 8.75 -30.24
C ALA A 159 -5.02 7.84 -29.17
N LEU A 160 -4.55 6.64 -29.55
CA LEU A 160 -3.91 5.69 -28.62
C LEU A 160 -2.45 5.99 -28.31
N VAL A 161 -1.79 6.89 -29.05
CA VAL A 161 -0.36 7.22 -28.84
C VAL A 161 -0.15 8.35 -27.81
N SER A 162 -1.21 9.02 -27.33
CA SER A 162 -1.05 10.24 -26.50
C SER A 162 -1.79 10.28 -25.15
N THR A 163 -2.19 9.15 -24.55
CA THR A 163 -2.69 9.17 -23.15
C THR A 163 -1.60 8.70 -22.15
N PRO A 164 -1.08 9.59 -21.29
CA PRO A 164 -0.02 9.26 -20.32
C PRO A 164 -0.59 8.65 -19.03
N THR A 165 -1.46 7.63 -19.13
CA THR A 165 -2.13 7.01 -17.97
C THR A 165 -2.05 5.48 -17.90
N GLU A 166 -1.57 4.78 -18.95
CA GLU A 166 -1.46 3.31 -18.93
C GLU A 166 -0.37 2.77 -17.98
N THR A 167 0.62 3.57 -17.61
CA THR A 167 1.71 3.15 -16.72
C THR A 167 1.26 2.92 -15.27
N GLU A 168 0.09 3.43 -14.86
CA GLU A 168 -0.49 3.17 -13.53
C GLU A 168 -1.34 1.89 -13.48
N GLY A 169 -1.95 1.47 -14.59
CA GLY A 169 -2.79 0.26 -14.67
C GLY A 169 -2.00 -1.04 -14.48
N TRP A 170 -0.82 -1.14 -15.11
CA TRP A 170 0.07 -2.31 -14.98
C TRP A 170 0.68 -2.45 -13.57
N MET A 171 0.72 -1.37 -12.77
CA MET A 171 1.14 -1.44 -11.36
C MET A 171 0.04 -1.88 -10.40
N ALA A 172 -1.24 -1.72 -10.76
CA ALA A 172 -2.37 -2.25 -9.99
C ALA A 172 -2.46 -3.78 -10.13
N TYR A 173 -2.28 -4.31 -11.36
CA TYR A 173 -2.27 -5.74 -11.66
C TYR A 173 -1.23 -6.56 -10.87
N ARG A 174 -0.11 -5.95 -10.47
CA ARG A 174 0.94 -6.62 -9.69
C ARG A 174 0.68 -6.73 -8.19
N ARG A 175 -0.33 -6.05 -7.64
CA ARG A 175 -0.65 -6.15 -6.21
C ARG A 175 -1.54 -7.34 -5.89
N ASP A 176 -2.38 -7.76 -6.82
CA ASP A 176 -3.37 -8.83 -6.57
C ASP A 176 -2.75 -10.24 -6.65
N ASP A 177 -1.68 -10.41 -7.43
CA ASP A 177 -0.93 -11.67 -7.53
C ASP A 177 -0.20 -12.06 -6.21
N ASN A 178 0.08 -11.07 -5.36
CA ASN A 178 0.68 -11.29 -4.03
C ASN A 178 -0.34 -11.72 -2.97
N VAL A 179 -1.65 -11.58 -3.21
CA VAL A 179 -2.70 -12.02 -2.27
C VAL A 179 -2.98 -13.52 -2.45
N LEU A 180 -2.81 -14.05 -3.66
CA LEU A 180 -3.01 -15.47 -3.96
C LEU A 180 -1.86 -16.37 -3.46
N THR A 181 -0.68 -15.82 -3.22
CA THR A 181 0.53 -16.59 -2.84
C THR A 181 0.79 -16.68 -1.33
N HIS A 182 -0.12 -16.20 -0.47
CA HIS A 182 0.08 -16.18 0.99
C HIS A 182 -0.91 -16.97 1.87
N ASN A 183 -1.78 -17.79 1.28
CA ASN A 183 -2.61 -18.73 2.05
C ASN A 183 -2.01 -20.15 2.08
N GLU A 184 -0.87 -20.31 2.76
CA GLU A 184 -0.20 -21.60 2.95
C GLU A 184 -0.72 -22.39 4.18
N ARG A 185 -2.04 -22.35 4.49
CA ARG A 185 -2.57 -23.06 5.67
C ARG A 185 -3.90 -23.79 5.57
N VAL A 186 -4.32 -24.19 4.38
CA VAL A 186 -5.34 -25.24 4.24
C VAL A 186 -4.87 -26.27 3.21
N ARG A 187 -4.08 -27.25 3.65
CA ARG A 187 -3.90 -28.51 2.89
C ARG A 187 -5.19 -29.31 3.01
N VAL A 188 -6.09 -29.15 2.03
CA VAL A 188 -7.11 -30.17 1.77
C VAL A 188 -6.36 -31.39 1.24
N LYS A 189 -6.33 -32.48 2.01
CA LYS A 189 -5.91 -33.80 1.52
C LYS A 189 -6.87 -34.18 0.40
N LEU A 190 -6.43 -34.02 -0.85
CA LEU A 190 -7.11 -34.61 -2.00
C LEU A 190 -6.63 -36.06 -2.08
N GLU A 191 -7.47 -36.99 -1.66
CA GLU A 191 -7.30 -38.41 -1.97
C GLU A 191 -7.60 -38.58 -3.46
N THR A 192 -6.53 -38.72 -4.26
CA THR A 192 -6.62 -38.89 -5.71
C THR A 192 -6.32 -40.34 -6.06
N ASP A 193 -7.34 -41.19 -6.04
CA ASP A 193 -7.39 -42.42 -6.81
C ASP A 193 -8.09 -42.13 -8.13
N GLY A 194 -7.31 -41.88 -9.18
CA GLY A 194 -7.85 -41.59 -10.51
C GLY A 194 -6.77 -41.44 -11.57
N ARG A 195 -6.52 -42.53 -12.30
CA ARG A 195 -5.78 -42.53 -13.57
C ARG A 195 -6.29 -41.42 -14.49
N LEU A 196 -5.42 -40.50 -14.87
CA LEU A 196 -5.64 -39.59 -15.99
C LEU A 196 -4.84 -40.03 -17.23
N PRO A 197 -5.37 -39.80 -18.44
CA PRO A 197 -4.84 -40.32 -19.69
C PRO A 197 -3.67 -39.48 -20.20
N GLU A 198 -2.72 -40.17 -20.84
CA GLU A 198 -1.54 -39.59 -21.48
C GLU A 198 -1.94 -38.62 -22.61
N GLY A 199 -1.67 -37.34 -22.41
CA GLY A 199 -1.72 -36.30 -23.45
C GLY A 199 -0.34 -36.06 -24.07
N PRO A 200 -0.28 -35.56 -25.32
CA PRO A 200 0.94 -35.55 -26.13
C PRO A 200 2.00 -34.55 -25.63
N PRO A 201 3.29 -34.84 -25.86
CA PRO A 201 4.40 -34.06 -25.34
C PRO A 201 4.63 -32.83 -26.23
N ASN A 202 4.01 -31.70 -25.89
CA ASN A 202 4.42 -30.43 -26.48
C ASN A 202 4.18 -29.25 -25.53
N SER A 203 5.14 -29.03 -24.64
CA SER A 203 5.30 -27.77 -23.92
C SER A 203 6.76 -27.63 -23.52
N TYR A 204 7.44 -26.60 -24.04
CA TYR A 204 8.72 -26.15 -23.51
C TYR A 204 8.55 -25.89 -22.00
N PRO A 205 9.24 -26.63 -21.13
CA PRO A 205 9.19 -26.34 -19.71
C PRO A 205 9.99 -25.05 -19.51
N PHE A 206 9.30 -23.93 -19.24
CA PHE A 206 9.95 -22.84 -18.51
C PHE A 206 10.27 -23.41 -17.12
N PRO A 207 11.55 -23.59 -16.77
CA PRO A 207 11.89 -24.15 -15.48
C PRO A 207 11.54 -23.09 -14.43
N THR A 208 10.45 -23.30 -13.69
CA THR A 208 10.27 -22.73 -12.36
C THR A 208 11.31 -23.37 -11.46
N ARG A 209 12.58 -22.98 -11.66
CA ARG A 209 13.74 -23.36 -10.87
C ARG A 209 13.44 -23.04 -9.41
N ARG A 210 13.18 -24.10 -8.64
CA ARG A 210 12.92 -24.08 -7.20
C ARG A 210 14.17 -23.60 -6.47
N ASP A 211 13.96 -23.00 -5.31
CA ASP A 211 15.01 -22.45 -4.43
C ASP A 211 16.12 -23.45 -4.04
N GLU A 212 15.95 -24.77 -4.30
CA GLU A 212 16.99 -25.79 -4.07
C GLU A 212 18.24 -25.58 -4.93
N ASP A 213 18.12 -25.02 -6.14
CA ASP A 213 19.26 -24.74 -7.01
C ASP A 213 20.18 -23.64 -6.44
N ALA A 214 19.66 -22.76 -5.59
CA ALA A 214 20.43 -21.66 -5.02
C ALA A 214 21.53 -22.17 -4.07
N LEU A 215 21.24 -23.22 -3.29
CA LEU A 215 22.22 -23.82 -2.39
C LEU A 215 23.30 -24.59 -3.15
N SER A 216 22.93 -25.30 -4.21
CA SER A 216 23.90 -25.97 -5.08
C SER A 216 24.91 -24.98 -5.67
N TYR A 217 24.47 -23.77 -6.01
CA TYR A 217 25.34 -22.75 -6.58
C TYR A 217 26.36 -22.20 -5.57
N ILE A 218 25.95 -21.99 -4.33
CA ILE A 218 26.84 -21.55 -3.25
C ILE A 218 27.92 -22.61 -3.00
N ASN A 219 27.53 -23.88 -2.96
CA ASN A 219 28.47 -24.98 -2.78
C ASN A 219 29.50 -25.02 -3.91
N SER A 220 29.09 -24.82 -5.18
CA SER A 220 30.01 -24.73 -6.31
C SER A 220 31.04 -23.59 -6.18
N ILE A 221 30.64 -22.43 -5.63
CA ILE A 221 31.57 -21.31 -5.38
C ILE A 221 32.57 -21.67 -4.28
N VAL A 222 32.09 -22.28 -3.18
CA VAL A 222 32.94 -22.70 -2.06
C VAL A 222 33.94 -23.77 -2.53
N ASP A 223 33.48 -24.78 -3.28
CA ASP A 223 34.33 -25.83 -3.84
C ASP A 223 35.40 -25.26 -4.78
N ALA A 224 35.07 -24.30 -5.64
CA ALA A 224 36.04 -23.63 -6.50
C ALA A 224 37.08 -22.84 -5.70
N GLN A 225 36.64 -22.19 -4.62
CA GLN A 225 37.51 -21.46 -3.69
C GLN A 225 38.46 -22.39 -2.93
N GLU A 226 37.98 -23.55 -2.45
CA GLU A 226 38.78 -24.55 -1.74
C GLU A 226 39.83 -25.20 -2.65
N ARG A 227 39.51 -25.39 -3.94
CA ARG A 227 40.47 -25.88 -4.96
C ARG A 227 41.46 -24.81 -5.43
N GLY A 228 41.27 -23.55 -5.05
CA GLY A 228 42.08 -22.43 -5.52
C GLY A 228 41.85 -22.07 -6.99
N ASP A 229 40.77 -22.53 -7.61
CA ASP A 229 40.42 -22.21 -9.00
C ASP A 229 39.73 -20.85 -9.09
N ARG A 230 40.55 -19.79 -9.04
CA ARG A 230 40.08 -18.39 -9.14
C ARG A 230 39.35 -18.08 -10.44
N SER A 231 39.61 -18.84 -11.51
CA SER A 231 38.96 -18.61 -12.82
C SER A 231 37.50 -19.02 -12.76
N THR A 232 37.26 -20.25 -12.31
CA THR A 232 35.91 -20.80 -12.13
C THR A 232 35.13 -20.01 -11.09
N GLU A 233 35.76 -19.66 -9.96
CA GLU A 233 35.14 -18.85 -8.91
C GLU A 233 34.68 -17.47 -9.44
N ASN A 234 35.52 -16.80 -10.25
CA ASN A 234 35.16 -15.52 -10.85
C ASN A 234 34.06 -15.67 -11.90
N ALA A 235 34.09 -16.70 -12.74
CA ALA A 235 33.06 -16.96 -13.73
C ALA A 235 31.68 -17.15 -13.07
N LEU A 236 31.62 -17.94 -11.98
CA LEU A 236 30.39 -18.12 -11.19
C LEU A 236 29.91 -16.81 -10.57
N ARG A 237 30.81 -15.99 -10.01
CA ARG A 237 30.39 -14.67 -9.47
C ARG A 237 29.85 -13.72 -10.54
N VAL A 238 30.42 -13.73 -11.74
CA VAL A 238 29.93 -12.93 -12.87
C VAL A 238 28.53 -13.40 -13.26
N GLU A 239 28.33 -14.71 -13.42
CA GLU A 239 27.01 -15.27 -13.73
C GLU A 239 25.99 -14.95 -12.64
N GLN A 240 26.34 -15.12 -11.37
CA GLN A 240 25.47 -14.77 -10.23
C GLN A 240 25.07 -13.30 -10.26
N ALA A 241 26.00 -12.40 -10.58
CA ALA A 241 25.72 -10.97 -10.67
C ALA A 241 24.83 -10.62 -11.87
N MET A 242 25.04 -11.27 -13.02
CA MET A 242 24.23 -11.03 -14.22
C MET A 242 22.80 -11.58 -14.09
N ASN A 243 22.62 -12.60 -13.26
CA ASN A 243 21.33 -13.21 -12.97
C ASN A 243 20.68 -12.69 -11.67
N TYR A 244 21.32 -11.73 -10.98
CA TYR A 244 20.79 -11.19 -9.74
C TYR A 244 19.49 -10.41 -9.99
N LYS A 245 18.44 -10.77 -9.27
CA LYS A 245 17.15 -10.06 -9.27
C LYS A 245 16.90 -9.45 -7.90
N ILE A 246 16.77 -8.13 -7.88
CA ILE A 246 16.50 -7.36 -6.66
C ILE A 246 15.19 -7.81 -6.00
N ASN A 247 15.19 -8.04 -4.68
CA ASN A 247 14.04 -8.63 -4.01
C ASN A 247 12.91 -7.60 -3.87
N ARG A 248 11.77 -7.84 -4.52
CA ARG A 248 10.61 -6.92 -4.54
C ARG A 248 9.70 -7.05 -3.32
N ALA A 249 9.81 -8.14 -2.56
CA ALA A 249 9.00 -8.41 -1.38
C ALA A 249 9.46 -7.65 -0.12
N ILE A 250 10.59 -6.93 -0.19
CA ILE A 250 11.09 -6.11 0.92
C ILE A 250 10.11 -4.97 1.22
N GLN A 251 9.72 -4.86 2.49
CA GLN A 251 8.77 -3.85 2.97
C GLN A 251 9.31 -2.96 4.08
N SER A 252 10.44 -3.31 4.71
CA SER A 252 11.03 -2.57 5.83
C SER A 252 12.37 -1.92 5.46
N VAL A 253 12.75 -0.85 6.17
CA VAL A 253 14.06 -0.22 5.99
C VAL A 253 15.18 -1.15 6.45
N SER A 254 14.93 -1.96 7.48
CA SER A 254 15.88 -2.97 7.96
C SER A 254 16.22 -3.98 6.86
N ASP A 255 15.23 -4.47 6.13
CA ASP A 255 15.46 -5.41 5.02
C ASP A 255 16.15 -4.73 3.82
N VAL A 256 15.85 -3.45 3.55
CA VAL A 256 16.58 -2.67 2.52
C VAL A 256 18.05 -2.55 2.90
N ALA A 257 18.34 -2.22 4.16
CA ALA A 257 19.71 -2.13 4.66
C ALA A 257 20.43 -3.47 4.64
N ARG A 258 19.75 -4.55 5.07
CA ARG A 258 20.28 -5.91 5.03
C ARG A 258 20.66 -6.32 3.61
N GLU A 259 19.75 -6.17 2.64
CA GLU A 259 20.05 -6.49 1.24
C GLU A 259 21.20 -5.65 0.69
N TYR A 260 21.26 -4.37 1.07
CA TYR A 260 22.29 -3.46 0.55
C TYR A 260 23.69 -3.77 1.09
N PHE A 261 23.84 -3.94 2.41
CA PHE A 261 25.14 -4.10 3.06
C PHE A 261 25.58 -5.57 3.15
N GLU A 262 24.66 -6.47 3.49
CA GLU A 262 24.96 -7.87 3.80
C GLU A 262 24.55 -8.81 2.67
N GLY A 263 23.43 -8.52 2.00
CA GLY A 263 22.76 -9.42 1.06
C GLY A 263 21.68 -10.27 1.75
N PHE A 264 21.19 -11.29 1.06
CA PHE A 264 20.29 -12.30 1.62
C PHE A 264 20.94 -13.69 1.51
N HIS A 265 20.35 -14.70 2.12
CA HIS A 265 20.85 -16.07 2.08
C HIS A 265 21.22 -16.50 0.64
N GLY A 266 22.51 -16.76 0.42
CA GLY A 266 23.05 -17.17 -0.88
C GLY A 266 23.12 -16.10 -1.96
N LYS A 267 22.77 -14.86 -1.64
CA LYS A 267 22.71 -13.75 -2.59
C LYS A 267 23.70 -12.66 -2.18
N PRO A 268 24.52 -12.15 -3.11
CA PRO A 268 25.49 -11.11 -2.80
C PRO A 268 24.80 -9.81 -2.36
N SER A 269 25.48 -9.01 -1.54
CA SER A 269 25.00 -7.68 -1.16
C SER A 269 24.96 -6.74 -2.37
N LEU A 270 23.99 -5.81 -2.39
CA LEU A 270 23.91 -4.82 -3.47
C LEU A 270 25.15 -3.93 -3.52
N LEU A 271 25.76 -3.63 -2.37
CA LEU A 271 27.01 -2.88 -2.30
C LEU A 271 28.16 -3.62 -2.99
N SER A 272 28.26 -4.94 -2.81
CA SER A 272 29.27 -5.77 -3.47
C SER A 272 29.06 -5.80 -4.99
N LEU A 273 27.81 -5.96 -5.42
CA LEU A 273 27.43 -5.93 -6.84
C LEU A 273 27.75 -4.57 -7.48
N GLU A 274 27.38 -3.47 -6.82
CA GLU A 274 27.63 -2.12 -7.32
C GLU A 274 29.13 -1.82 -7.42
N ARG A 275 29.93 -2.21 -6.43
CA ARG A 275 31.39 -2.00 -6.46
C ARG A 275 32.07 -2.78 -7.58
N ARG A 276 31.66 -4.02 -7.83
CA ARG A 276 32.31 -4.92 -8.79
C ARG A 276 31.84 -4.72 -10.22
N PHE A 277 30.54 -4.52 -10.42
CA PHE A 277 29.90 -4.53 -11.74
C PHE A 277 29.28 -3.17 -12.12
N GLY A 278 29.22 -2.21 -11.20
CA GLY A 278 28.63 -0.89 -11.45
C GLY A 278 27.15 -0.99 -11.85
N SER A 279 26.75 -0.30 -12.91
CA SER A 279 25.37 -0.34 -13.40
C SER A 279 25.02 -1.60 -14.20
N THR A 280 26.00 -2.41 -14.60
CA THR A 280 25.79 -3.52 -15.55
C THR A 280 24.99 -4.69 -14.99
N TRP A 281 25.02 -4.92 -13.67
CA TRP A 281 24.19 -5.96 -13.02
C TRP A 281 22.69 -5.59 -13.00
N ARG A 282 22.35 -4.31 -13.19
CA ARG A 282 20.96 -3.80 -13.24
C ARG A 282 20.44 -3.74 -14.67
N ARG A 283 20.30 -4.90 -15.32
CA ARG A 283 19.89 -4.97 -16.75
C ARG A 283 18.47 -4.46 -16.96
N ALA A 284 17.52 -4.90 -16.13
CA ALA A 284 16.12 -4.52 -16.26
C ALA A 284 15.87 -3.06 -15.81
N PRO A 285 15.06 -2.28 -16.53
CA PRO A 285 14.76 -0.89 -16.16
C PRO A 285 14.07 -0.80 -14.78
N GLY A 286 13.22 -1.77 -14.44
CA GLY A 286 12.57 -1.83 -13.14
C GLY A 286 13.55 -1.98 -11.97
N ASP A 287 14.67 -2.67 -12.19
CA ASP A 287 15.67 -2.91 -11.15
C ASP A 287 16.57 -1.67 -10.95
N ARG A 288 16.85 -0.93 -12.03
CA ARG A 288 17.52 0.38 -11.96
C ARG A 288 16.72 1.36 -11.11
N THR A 289 15.43 1.50 -11.40
CA THR A 289 14.53 2.40 -10.65
C THR A 289 14.40 1.96 -9.19
N LEU A 290 14.25 0.65 -8.93
CA LEU A 290 14.14 0.16 -7.56
C LEU A 290 15.43 0.36 -6.76
N PHE A 291 16.58 0.09 -7.38
CA PHE A 291 17.89 0.35 -6.77
C PHE A 291 18.06 1.84 -6.45
N ALA A 292 17.74 2.74 -7.38
CA ALA A 292 17.84 4.19 -7.13
C ALA A 292 17.01 4.63 -5.92
N LYS A 293 15.76 4.13 -5.83
CA LYS A 293 14.89 4.39 -4.68
C LYS A 293 15.50 3.88 -3.36
N ARG A 294 16.02 2.66 -3.36
CA ARG A 294 16.68 2.07 -2.18
C ARG A 294 17.96 2.81 -1.80
N LYS A 295 18.78 3.16 -2.79
CA LYS A 295 20.04 3.89 -2.57
C LYS A 295 19.80 5.26 -1.95
N CYS A 296 18.71 5.96 -2.30
CA CYS A 296 18.32 7.20 -1.64
C CYS A 296 18.06 7.00 -0.13
N ILE A 297 17.34 5.93 0.25
CA ILE A 297 17.11 5.58 1.67
C ILE A 297 18.44 5.24 2.37
N ILE A 298 19.29 4.44 1.73
CA ILE A 298 20.61 4.07 2.26
C ILE A 298 21.50 5.31 2.46
N SER A 299 21.56 6.20 1.48
CA SER A 299 22.33 7.45 1.60
C SER A 299 21.87 8.30 2.78
N LYS A 300 20.58 8.23 3.15
CA LYS A 300 20.09 8.93 4.34
C LYS A 300 20.53 8.27 5.64
N ILE A 301 20.60 6.93 5.67
CA ILE A 301 21.20 6.18 6.79
C ILE A 301 22.68 6.55 6.94
N ASP A 302 23.44 6.59 5.84
CA ASP A 302 24.85 6.97 5.85
C ASP A 302 25.05 8.41 6.34
N GLN A 303 24.21 9.37 5.90
CA GLN A 303 24.26 10.77 6.37
C GLN A 303 24.05 10.91 7.88
N ILE A 304 23.10 10.17 8.45
CA ILE A 304 22.87 10.15 9.90
C ILE A 304 24.09 9.58 10.63
N LEU A 305 24.69 8.52 10.08
CA LEU A 305 25.84 7.85 10.68
C LEU A 305 27.10 8.73 10.66
N GLU A 306 27.32 9.47 9.58
CA GLU A 306 28.47 10.37 9.42
C GLU A 306 28.35 11.62 10.31
N ASN A 307 27.14 12.18 10.45
CA ASN A 307 26.92 13.45 11.16
C ASN A 307 25.68 13.40 12.07
N PRO A 308 25.67 12.60 13.15
CA PRO A 308 24.49 12.41 14.00
C PRO A 308 24.03 13.69 14.72
N THR A 309 24.96 14.59 15.08
CA THR A 309 24.67 15.86 15.75
C THR A 309 23.79 16.81 14.94
N ASN A 310 23.90 16.79 13.61
CA ASN A 310 23.04 17.58 12.71
C ASN A 310 21.55 17.22 12.85
N PHE A 311 21.27 16.01 13.35
CA PHE A 311 19.94 15.45 13.56
C PHE A 311 19.55 15.36 15.04
N ARG A 312 20.32 15.97 15.97
CA ARG A 312 20.12 15.87 17.42
C ARG A 312 20.19 14.44 17.96
N LEU A 313 21.01 13.59 17.35
CA LEU A 313 21.26 12.21 17.77
C LEU A 313 22.60 12.08 18.52
N PRO A 314 22.78 11.05 19.36
CA PRO A 314 24.06 10.77 20.04
C PRO A 314 25.21 10.57 19.06
N GLN A 315 26.42 11.03 19.42
CA GLN A 315 27.61 10.96 18.55
C GLN A 315 28.08 9.52 18.31
N ASP A 316 27.83 8.62 19.26
CA ASP A 316 28.20 7.20 19.27
C ASP A 316 27.13 6.31 18.58
N LEU A 317 26.49 6.84 17.54
CA LEU A 317 25.40 6.14 16.86
C LEU A 317 25.92 4.95 16.03
N THR A 318 25.34 3.77 16.28
CA THR A 318 25.58 2.58 15.45
C THR A 318 24.73 2.58 14.18
N ARG A 319 25.15 1.84 13.15
CA ARG A 319 24.37 1.67 11.91
C ARG A 319 22.94 1.15 12.18
N ASN A 320 22.79 0.20 13.10
CA ASN A 320 21.48 -0.35 13.46
C ASN A 320 20.56 0.69 14.10
N GLN A 321 21.12 1.61 14.90
CA GLN A 321 20.38 2.74 15.44
C GLN A 321 19.98 3.73 14.33
N ALA A 322 20.86 4.04 13.38
CA ALA A 322 20.52 4.89 12.23
C ALA A 322 19.41 4.26 11.36
N ILE A 323 19.49 2.95 11.08
CA ILE A 323 18.43 2.18 10.41
C ILE A 323 17.11 2.30 11.19
N LYS A 324 17.15 2.16 12.51
CA LYS A 324 15.98 2.28 13.38
C LYS A 324 15.37 3.68 13.35
N VAL A 325 16.18 4.74 13.32
CA VAL A 325 15.68 6.12 13.16
C VAL A 325 14.89 6.27 11.86
N ILE A 326 15.44 5.82 10.73
CA ILE A 326 14.75 5.90 9.43
C ILE A 326 13.49 5.02 9.39
N GLU A 327 13.52 3.85 10.03
CA GLU A 327 12.33 3.01 10.19
C GLU A 327 11.27 3.69 11.07
N ASN A 328 11.65 4.39 12.14
CA ASN A 328 10.71 5.17 12.95
C ASN A 328 10.06 6.30 12.15
N ILE A 329 10.84 6.99 11.30
CA ILE A 329 10.30 7.99 10.34
C ILE A 329 9.25 7.31 9.46
N ARG A 330 9.56 6.13 8.89
CA ARG A 330 8.60 5.36 8.09
C ARG A 330 7.33 5.00 8.87
N LEU A 331 7.48 4.60 10.14
CA LEU A 331 6.38 4.10 10.96
C LEU A 331 5.49 5.21 11.54
N GLY A 332 5.97 6.46 11.64
CA GLY A 332 5.11 7.57 12.03
C GLY A 332 5.80 8.84 12.53
N ASN A 333 7.12 8.82 12.78
CA ASN A 333 7.89 10.04 13.07
C ASN A 333 8.16 10.85 11.79
N ASN A 334 7.12 11.12 11.01
CA ASN A 334 7.18 11.95 9.81
C ASN A 334 5.98 12.88 9.80
N THR A 335 6.06 13.95 9.01
CA THR A 335 4.93 14.84 8.74
C THR A 335 4.57 14.83 7.27
N PHE A 336 4.42 13.64 6.68
CA PHE A 336 4.13 13.46 5.25
C PHE A 336 2.79 14.11 4.88
N ARG A 337 2.86 15.20 4.11
CA ARG A 337 1.70 16.03 3.70
C ARG A 337 0.90 16.55 4.90
N GLY A 338 1.58 16.88 5.99
CA GLY A 338 0.97 17.46 7.19
C GLY A 338 0.40 16.45 8.19
N TYR A 339 0.51 15.15 7.92
CA TYR A 339 -0.02 14.10 8.80
C TYR A 339 1.06 13.10 9.21
N HIS A 340 0.98 12.62 10.44
CA HIS A 340 1.75 11.47 10.89
C HIS A 340 1.13 10.18 10.34
N CYS A 341 1.80 9.55 9.36
CA CYS A 341 1.26 8.35 8.72
C CYS A 341 2.33 7.29 8.50
N ARG A 342 1.90 6.03 8.39
CA ARG A 342 2.80 4.92 8.04
C ARG A 342 3.12 4.96 6.54
N LEU A 343 4.39 5.10 6.21
CA LEU A 343 4.88 5.21 4.83
C LEU A 343 5.25 3.84 4.24
N THR A 344 4.89 3.63 2.99
CA THR A 344 5.51 2.58 2.15
C THR A 344 6.94 3.00 1.79
N LEU A 345 7.80 2.04 1.37
CA LEU A 345 9.18 2.38 0.95
C LEU A 345 9.21 3.37 -0.23
N ALA A 346 8.22 3.31 -1.13
CA ALA A 346 8.09 4.26 -2.22
C ALA A 346 7.74 5.67 -1.75
N GLN A 347 6.87 5.79 -0.74
CA GLN A 347 6.54 7.09 -0.13
C GLN A 347 7.68 7.62 0.73
N LEU A 348 8.43 6.76 1.42
CA LEU A 348 9.62 7.14 2.17
C LEU A 348 10.71 7.68 1.24
N TYR A 349 10.90 7.04 0.07
CA TYR A 349 11.73 7.59 -0.99
C TYR A 349 11.26 8.99 -1.42
N GLU A 350 9.97 9.17 -1.69
CA GLU A 350 9.41 10.48 -2.08
C GLU A 350 9.65 11.54 -0.98
N TYR A 351 9.50 11.15 0.29
CA TYR A 351 9.75 12.00 1.46
C TYR A 351 11.17 12.55 1.48
N PHE A 352 12.17 11.69 1.33
CA PHE A 352 13.56 12.11 1.32
C PHE A 352 13.98 12.80 0.02
N SER A 353 13.50 12.33 -1.13
CA SER A 353 13.87 12.94 -2.42
C SER A 353 13.39 14.38 -2.54
N LYS A 354 12.25 14.71 -1.90
CA LYS A 354 11.69 16.06 -1.88
C LYS A 354 12.14 16.88 -0.66
N LYS A 355 13.05 16.35 0.16
CA LYS A 355 13.54 16.99 1.40
C LYS A 355 12.38 17.44 2.33
N MET A 356 11.37 16.59 2.46
CA MET A 356 10.22 16.86 3.35
C MET A 356 10.53 16.50 4.81
N ASP A 357 11.68 15.89 5.08
CA ASP A 357 12.16 15.54 6.41
C ASP A 357 12.51 16.78 7.23
N LYS A 358 12.13 16.76 8.52
CA LYS A 358 12.45 17.80 9.49
C LYS A 358 13.36 17.25 10.58
N LYS A 359 14.07 18.11 11.31
CA LYS A 359 15.00 17.67 12.36
C LYS A 359 14.28 16.90 13.48
N GLU A 360 13.01 17.20 13.72
CA GLU A 360 12.18 16.58 14.75
C GLU A 360 11.77 15.13 14.40
N ASP A 361 11.82 14.76 13.11
CA ASP A 361 11.51 13.42 12.64
C ASP A 361 12.58 12.39 13.09
N TYR A 362 13.82 12.85 13.29
CA TYR A 362 14.97 12.02 13.61
C TYR A 362 15.01 11.67 15.10
N SER A 363 14.28 10.62 15.49
CA SER A 363 14.29 10.11 16.86
C SER A 363 14.50 8.60 16.92
N LEU A 364 15.29 8.16 17.91
CA LEU A 364 15.50 6.75 18.22
C LEU A 364 14.26 6.05 18.77
N LYS A 365 13.34 6.83 19.36
CA LYS A 365 12.06 6.35 19.87
C LYS A 365 10.97 6.70 18.86
N LEU A 366 10.02 5.78 18.68
CA LEU A 366 8.82 6.06 17.90
C LEU A 366 7.91 6.96 18.77
N ILE A 367 7.81 8.24 18.41
CA ILE A 367 7.02 9.26 19.12
C ILE A 367 5.55 9.07 18.75
N ASN A 368 5.27 9.05 17.44
CA ASN A 368 3.92 8.92 16.90
C ASN A 368 3.78 7.59 16.18
N LYS A 369 2.76 6.81 16.53
CA LYS A 369 2.38 5.61 15.75
C LYS A 369 1.56 6.06 14.55
N GLY A 370 2.17 6.03 13.37
CA GLY A 370 1.53 6.43 12.13
C GLY A 370 0.42 5.47 11.74
N VAL A 371 -0.74 6.04 11.40
CA VAL A 371 -1.87 5.29 10.84
C VAL A 371 -1.69 5.19 9.32
N PRO A 372 -2.10 4.09 8.66
CA PRO A 372 -2.08 4.02 7.20
C PRO A 372 -2.88 5.18 6.58
N ARG A 373 -2.34 5.80 5.53
CA ARG A 373 -2.96 6.96 4.86
C ARG A 373 -4.42 6.71 4.44
N ARG A 374 -4.75 5.48 4.02
CA ARG A 374 -6.11 5.09 3.64
C ARG A 374 -7.11 5.29 4.78
N THR A 375 -6.72 4.95 6.01
CA THR A 375 -7.56 5.11 7.20
C THR A 375 -7.77 6.59 7.52
N ILE A 376 -6.73 7.42 7.39
CA ILE A 376 -6.83 8.88 7.56
C ILE A 376 -7.81 9.47 6.54
N LEU A 377 -7.68 9.09 5.26
CA LEU A 377 -8.58 9.54 4.20
C LEU A 377 -10.01 9.01 4.32
N SER A 378 -10.22 7.85 4.96
CA SER A 378 -11.57 7.34 5.26
C SER A 378 -12.23 8.20 6.33
N ARG A 379 -11.52 8.42 7.44
CA ARG A 379 -11.99 9.25 8.56
C ARG A 379 -12.30 10.68 8.12
N GLN A 380 -11.48 11.25 7.23
CA GLN A 380 -11.74 12.58 6.67
C GLN A 380 -13.03 12.61 5.85
N ARG A 381 -13.24 11.63 4.96
CA ARG A 381 -14.50 11.53 4.18
C ARG A 381 -15.72 11.33 5.06
N GLU A 382 -15.62 10.51 6.09
CA GLU A 382 -16.70 10.31 7.07
C GLU A 382 -17.03 11.61 7.84
N ALA A 383 -16.02 12.36 8.26
CA ALA A 383 -16.20 13.66 8.91
C ALA A 383 -16.85 14.70 7.98
N GLU A 384 -16.46 14.72 6.70
CA GLU A 384 -17.05 15.60 5.68
C GLU A 384 -18.54 15.26 5.41
N LEU A 385 -18.90 13.97 5.38
CA LEU A 385 -20.29 13.55 5.25
C LEU A 385 -21.11 13.95 6.48
N LYS A 386 -20.58 13.70 7.68
CA LYS A 386 -21.23 14.08 8.94
C LYS A 386 -21.42 15.60 9.07
N ALA A 387 -20.46 16.39 8.59
CA ALA A 387 -20.58 17.85 8.55
C ALA A 387 -21.67 18.32 7.58
N LYS A 388 -21.88 17.62 6.46
CA LYS A 388 -22.96 17.94 5.51
C LYS A 388 -24.34 17.57 6.07
N GLU A 389 -24.47 16.41 6.71
CA GLU A 389 -25.71 15.98 7.36
C GLU A 389 -26.13 16.91 8.51
N GLY A 390 -25.17 17.46 9.25
CA GLY A 390 -25.44 18.42 10.32
C GLY A 390 -25.99 19.77 9.86
N VAL A 391 -25.79 20.16 8.60
CA VAL A 391 -26.26 21.45 8.05
C VAL A 391 -27.69 21.35 7.51
N GLU A 392 -28.12 20.18 7.01
CA GLU A 392 -29.48 20.02 6.47
C GLU A 392 -30.54 19.75 7.55
N GLY A 393 -30.13 19.39 8.77
CA GLY A 393 -31.05 19.11 9.89
C GLY A 393 -31.64 20.33 10.60
N LEU A 394 -31.19 21.56 10.30
CA LEU A 394 -31.68 22.80 10.94
C LEU A 394 -32.46 23.72 9.99
N SER A 395 -33.06 23.15 8.94
CA SER A 395 -34.04 23.83 8.10
C SER A 395 -35.43 23.27 8.40
N THR A 396 -35.98 23.56 9.58
CA THR A 396 -37.43 23.48 9.76
C THR A 396 -38.07 24.53 8.85
N PRO A 397 -38.95 24.14 7.91
CA PRO A 397 -39.73 25.11 7.17
C PRO A 397 -40.78 25.69 8.11
N THR A 398 -40.48 26.80 8.77
CA THR A 398 -41.51 27.69 9.31
C THR A 398 -42.14 28.43 8.14
N ASP A 399 -43.01 27.73 7.42
CA ASP A 399 -44.05 28.34 6.62
C ASP A 399 -45.27 28.46 7.53
N THR A 400 -45.37 29.58 8.24
CA THR A 400 -46.58 29.93 8.99
C THR A 400 -46.83 31.43 8.81
N THR A 401 -47.78 31.68 7.93
CA THR A 401 -48.46 32.94 7.60
C THR A 401 -48.76 33.79 8.85
N PRO A 402 -48.56 35.12 8.83
CA PRO A 402 -48.95 35.98 9.94
C PRO A 402 -50.45 36.26 9.85
N VAL A 403 -51.21 35.78 10.83
CA VAL A 403 -52.54 36.31 11.17
C VAL A 403 -52.36 37.13 12.44
N GLN A 404 -52.64 38.43 12.33
CA GLN A 404 -52.80 39.37 13.43
C GLN A 404 -53.93 38.92 14.35
N GLU A 405 -53.70 38.95 15.66
CA GLU A 405 -54.68 39.42 16.66
C GLU A 405 -54.00 39.51 18.05
N ASP A 406 -53.81 40.76 18.46
CA ASP A 406 -54.05 41.39 19.77
C ASP A 406 -53.91 40.62 21.10
N ASP A 407 -53.16 41.28 22.00
CA ASP A 407 -53.36 41.44 23.44
C ASP A 407 -53.59 40.21 24.35
N ILE A 408 -52.71 40.06 25.36
CA ILE A 408 -53.03 40.22 26.80
C ILE A 408 -51.80 39.90 27.68
N ASN A 409 -51.64 40.75 28.69
CA ASN A 409 -50.68 40.75 29.80
C ASN A 409 -50.53 39.44 30.60
N ASN A 410 -49.31 39.18 31.10
CA ASN A 410 -48.96 38.74 32.46
C ASN A 410 -47.43 38.59 32.51
N ASP A 411 -46.66 39.44 33.16
CA ASP A 411 -46.53 39.63 34.62
C ASP A 411 -46.37 38.31 35.40
N ASN A 412 -45.11 37.90 35.57
CA ASN A 412 -44.59 37.39 36.84
C ASN A 412 -43.06 37.28 36.80
N SER A 413 -42.47 37.89 37.80
CA SER A 413 -41.15 37.67 38.39
C SER A 413 -40.76 36.19 38.51
N ASP A 414 -39.46 35.91 38.55
CA ASP A 414 -38.74 35.60 39.81
C ASP A 414 -37.53 34.68 39.59
N GLU A 415 -36.46 34.94 40.36
CA GLU A 415 -35.25 34.15 40.66
C GLU A 415 -34.36 33.67 39.49
N GLY A 416 -33.05 33.94 39.45
CA GLY A 416 -32.08 33.71 40.53
C GLY A 416 -31.27 32.46 40.19
N GLY A 417 -30.04 32.63 39.67
CA GLY A 417 -29.21 31.49 39.24
C GLY A 417 -27.78 31.88 38.88
N GLN A 418 -27.04 32.32 39.90
CA GLN A 418 -25.56 32.34 39.93
C GLN A 418 -25.03 30.92 40.08
N SER A 419 -24.05 30.55 39.28
CA SER A 419 -23.01 29.53 39.54
C SER A 419 -22.16 29.38 38.27
N ASP A 420 -20.85 29.25 38.25
CA ASP A 420 -19.77 29.43 39.21
C ASP A 420 -18.52 29.55 38.33
N GLU A 421 -17.61 30.44 38.70
CA GLU A 421 -16.31 30.61 38.08
C GLU A 421 -15.38 29.52 38.61
N ASP A 422 -15.01 28.54 37.77
CA ASP A 422 -13.93 27.60 38.09
C ASP A 422 -12.57 28.27 37.79
N GLU A 423 -12.13 29.10 38.74
CA GLU A 423 -10.73 29.41 38.97
C GLU A 423 -10.05 28.19 39.60
N CYS A 424 -9.20 27.49 38.83
CA CYS A 424 -8.19 26.60 39.42
C CYS A 424 -6.88 27.37 39.52
N SER A 425 -6.64 27.84 40.74
CA SER A 425 -5.44 28.49 41.22
C SER A 425 -4.22 27.58 41.18
N ASP A 426 -3.10 28.24 40.92
CA ASP A 426 -1.75 27.85 41.24
C ASP A 426 -1.61 27.42 42.71
N ASP A 427 -0.81 26.37 42.97
CA ASP A 427 -0.13 26.20 44.24
C ASP A 427 1.32 25.75 44.00
N GLU A 428 2.19 26.49 44.65
CA GLU A 428 3.64 26.55 44.58
C GLU A 428 4.35 25.40 45.33
N ALA A 429 5.66 25.32 45.04
CA ALA A 429 6.76 25.04 45.98
C ALA A 429 6.82 23.61 46.61
N ASP A 430 7.96 23.01 46.91
CA ASP A 430 9.37 23.40 46.96
C ASP A 430 10.19 22.10 47.04
N GLU A 431 11.48 22.17 46.68
CA GLU A 431 12.63 21.59 47.39
C GLU A 431 13.79 21.19 46.44
N HIS A 432 14.78 22.07 46.47
CA HIS A 432 16.21 21.81 46.68
C HIS A 432 17.00 20.89 45.73
N GLY A 433 18.00 21.52 45.11
CA GLY A 433 19.14 20.86 44.49
C GLY A 433 20.17 21.89 44.02
N GLU A 434 20.82 22.56 44.97
CA GLU A 434 22.00 23.40 44.78
C GLU A 434 23.09 22.63 44.02
N HIS A 435 23.69 23.26 43.00
CA HIS A 435 25.12 23.14 42.74
C HIS A 435 25.61 24.36 41.97
N ASP A 436 26.35 25.19 42.69
CA ASP A 436 27.28 26.20 42.20
C ASP A 436 28.29 25.58 41.22
N GLU A 437 28.60 26.30 40.14
CA GLU A 437 29.94 26.90 39.93
C GLU A 437 30.02 27.57 38.54
N GLN A 438 30.06 28.89 38.58
CA GLN A 438 30.98 29.80 37.87
C GLN A 438 31.54 29.34 36.51
N ASP A 439 31.22 30.07 35.44
CA ASP A 439 32.23 30.95 34.87
C ASP A 439 31.65 32.03 33.94
N GLN A 440 32.16 33.24 34.17
CA GLN A 440 31.85 34.47 33.47
C GLN A 440 32.69 34.57 32.20
N THR A 441 32.09 34.87 31.04
CA THR A 441 32.70 35.84 30.12
C THR A 441 31.63 36.61 29.37
N ASN A 442 31.63 37.91 29.64
CA ASN A 442 30.97 38.99 28.90
C ASN A 442 31.32 38.96 27.42
N ASN A 443 30.36 39.27 26.54
CA ASN A 443 30.54 40.32 25.52
C ASN A 443 29.20 40.76 24.91
N ASP A 444 29.10 42.09 24.86
CA ASP A 444 27.99 42.99 24.52
C ASP A 444 27.56 42.92 23.02
N PRO A 445 26.39 43.50 22.65
CA PRO A 445 25.72 43.29 21.39
C PRO A 445 26.09 44.34 20.34
N THR A 446 26.13 43.94 19.07
CA THR A 446 26.09 44.87 17.94
C THR A 446 24.74 44.76 17.24
N VAL A 447 23.97 45.84 17.40
CA VAL A 447 22.77 46.18 16.63
C VAL A 447 23.16 46.46 15.19
N TYR A 448 22.61 45.70 14.23
CA TYR A 448 22.48 46.15 12.85
C TYR A 448 21.03 46.03 12.41
N HIS A 449 20.43 47.20 12.28
CA HIS A 449 19.22 47.51 11.54
C HIS A 449 19.60 47.57 10.05
N LEU A 450 19.00 46.77 9.18
CA LEU A 450 19.01 46.98 7.74
C LEU A 450 17.70 46.53 7.10
N ASP A 451 17.22 47.42 6.24
CA ASP A 451 15.95 47.46 5.57
C ASP A 451 15.70 46.33 4.57
N GLY A 452 14.41 46.13 4.28
CA GLY A 452 13.93 45.15 3.33
C GLY A 452 14.33 45.42 1.88
N VAL A 453 14.47 44.32 1.13
CA VAL A 453 14.38 44.32 -0.33
C VAL A 453 13.63 43.05 -0.76
N ASN A 454 12.47 43.25 -1.38
CA ASN A 454 11.73 42.25 -2.13
C ASN A 454 12.60 41.65 -3.23
N ASN A 455 12.72 40.32 -3.28
CA ASN A 455 13.19 39.62 -4.48
C ASN A 455 12.34 38.37 -4.72
N ARG A 456 11.28 38.55 -5.53
CA ARG A 456 10.74 37.50 -6.40
C ARG A 456 11.84 37.07 -7.35
N ARG A 457 12.25 35.80 -7.30
CA ARG A 457 12.98 35.15 -8.39
C ARG A 457 12.18 33.92 -8.82
N ASP A 458 11.50 34.10 -9.94
CA ASP A 458 11.05 33.02 -10.80
C ASP A 458 12.29 32.30 -11.35
N TYR A 459 12.38 30.99 -11.14
CA TYR A 459 13.38 30.15 -11.78
C TYR A 459 12.69 29.35 -12.89
N ASP A 460 12.73 29.90 -14.11
CA ASP A 460 12.59 29.14 -15.34
C ASP A 460 13.92 28.43 -15.64
N ALA A 461 13.94 27.10 -15.52
CA ALA A 461 15.08 26.27 -15.90
C ALA A 461 14.88 25.75 -17.33
N GLY A 462 15.29 26.57 -18.31
CA GLY A 462 15.50 26.14 -19.70
C GLY A 462 16.85 25.44 -19.83
N ASN A 463 16.82 24.15 -20.14
CA ASN A 463 17.99 23.30 -20.27
C ASN A 463 18.46 23.28 -21.75
N ASN A 464 19.37 24.18 -22.12
CA ASN A 464 20.12 24.13 -23.39
C ASN A 464 21.58 23.77 -23.09
N PHE A 465 21.89 22.48 -23.16
CA PHE A 465 23.26 21.97 -23.09
C PHE A 465 23.86 22.03 -24.49
N ARG A 466 24.72 23.03 -24.74
CA ARG A 466 25.51 23.19 -25.96
C ARG A 466 26.89 22.58 -25.70
N GLU A 467 27.24 21.56 -26.46
CA GLU A 467 28.54 20.91 -26.45
C GLU A 467 29.60 21.85 -27.05
N ASP A 468 30.51 22.36 -26.21
CA ASP A 468 31.78 22.90 -26.69
C ASP A 468 32.85 21.81 -26.57
N VAL A 469 33.18 21.23 -27.73
CA VAL A 469 34.27 20.30 -27.96
C VAL A 469 35.58 21.08 -27.86
N ASN A 470 36.37 20.84 -26.82
CA ASN A 470 37.73 21.37 -26.69
C ASN A 470 38.75 20.25 -26.94
N HIS A 471 39.34 20.24 -28.13
CA HIS A 471 40.43 19.34 -28.51
C HIS A 471 41.76 19.86 -27.94
N GLY A 472 42.14 19.35 -26.76
CA GLY A 472 43.48 19.50 -26.19
C GLY A 472 44.35 18.29 -26.50
N THR A 473 45.11 18.34 -27.59
CA THR A 473 46.19 17.38 -27.90
C THR A 473 47.40 17.65 -27.01
N MET A 474 47.68 16.77 -26.05
CA MET A 474 48.99 16.64 -25.42
C MET A 474 49.50 15.21 -25.64
N SER A 475 50.44 15.09 -26.58
CA SER A 475 51.26 13.92 -26.81
C SER A 475 52.27 13.78 -25.66
N GLU A 476 52.12 12.75 -24.84
CA GLU A 476 53.21 12.23 -24.02
C GLU A 476 53.78 10.95 -24.66
N PRO A 477 55.10 10.87 -24.90
CA PRO A 477 55.72 9.68 -25.46
C PRO A 477 55.90 8.59 -24.40
N MET A 478 55.25 7.46 -24.65
CA MET A 478 55.34 6.23 -23.86
C MET A 478 56.78 5.67 -23.91
N ARG A 479 57.51 5.72 -22.79
CA ARG A 479 58.79 5.02 -22.62
C ARG A 479 58.52 3.53 -22.36
N LEU A 480 58.80 2.70 -23.37
CA LEU A 480 58.89 1.24 -23.23
C LEU A 480 60.20 0.87 -22.54
N TYR A 481 60.13 0.38 -21.31
CA TYR A 481 61.23 -0.37 -20.70
C TYR A 481 61.12 -1.84 -21.13
N TYR A 482 62.01 -2.28 -22.01
CA TYR A 482 62.31 -3.70 -22.18
C TYR A 482 63.08 -4.17 -20.95
N ARG A 483 62.47 -5.10 -20.20
CA ARG A 483 63.15 -5.91 -19.19
C ARG A 483 63.63 -7.17 -19.91
N ASN A 484 64.93 -7.24 -20.16
CA ASN A 484 65.60 -8.49 -20.50
C ASN A 484 65.82 -9.22 -19.18
N ASP A 485 65.25 -10.40 -19.05
CA ASP A 485 65.69 -11.41 -18.08
C ASP A 485 66.08 -12.65 -18.91
N ASP A 486 67.19 -13.26 -18.48
CA ASP A 486 68.01 -14.31 -19.12
C ASP A 486 67.31 -15.60 -19.55
#